data_AF-A0A1Y1XJM8-F1
#
_entry.id   AF-A0A1Y1XJM8-F1
#
_cell.length_a   1.000
_cell.length_b   1.000
_cell.length_c   1.000
_cell.angle_alpha   90.00
_cell.angle_beta   90.00
_cell.angle_gamma   90.00
#
_symmetry.space_group_name_H-M   'P 1'
#
loop_
_entity.id
_entity.type
_entity.pdbx_description
1 polymer ?
#
loop_
_entity_poly.entity_id
_entity_poly.type
_entity_poly.pdbx_seq_one_letter_code
_entity_poly.pdbx_strand_id
1 'polypeptide(L)'
;VDVNKINKYGESPLMITCRKGHENIVRCLIEHRADVNKPNNHGDTPLIIACRKGHVNIVRFLVDKGGANINVKNNLGYTPLKYAIHKGYDKIIDYLKE
;
A
#
# COMPACT_ATOMS: atom_id res chain seq x y z
N VAL A 1 5.34 -7.77 20.17
CA VAL A 1 6.09 -7.68 18.89
C VAL A 1 5.83 -6.30 18.31
N ASP A 2 6.87 -5.60 17.85
CA ASP A 2 6.69 -4.33 17.15
C ASP A 2 6.16 -4.60 15.73
N VAL A 3 4.89 -4.24 15.49
CA VAL A 3 4.18 -4.43 14.22
C VAL A 3 4.79 -3.59 13.09
N ASN A 4 5.57 -2.56 13.43
CA ASN A 4 6.19 -1.63 12.48
C ASN A 4 7.68 -1.91 12.25
N LYS A 5 8.22 -3.00 12.82
CA LYS A 5 9.63 -3.36 12.63
C LYS A 5 9.94 -3.58 11.15
N ILE A 6 10.88 -2.79 10.63
CA ILE A 6 11.28 -2.82 9.22
C ILE A 6 12.44 -3.78 8.96
N ASN A 7 12.51 -4.30 7.73
CA ASN A 7 13.70 -5.02 7.24
C ASN A 7 14.75 -4.04 6.69
N LYS A 8 15.87 -4.57 6.15
CA LYS A 8 16.98 -3.77 5.57
C LYS A 8 16.59 -2.86 4.39
N TYR A 9 15.41 -3.08 3.80
CA TYR A 9 14.87 -2.27 2.70
C TYR A 9 13.86 -1.23 3.19
N GLY A 10 13.67 -1.08 4.50
CA GLY A 10 12.67 -0.19 5.08
C GLY A 10 11.25 -0.75 4.98
N GLU A 11 11.07 -2.03 4.67
CA GLU A 11 9.73 -2.61 4.50
C GLU A 11 9.17 -3.11 5.82
N SER A 12 7.98 -2.63 6.18
CA SER A 12 7.20 -3.12 7.31
C SER A 12 6.50 -4.45 6.97
N PRO A 13 6.02 -5.21 7.96
CA PRO A 13 5.17 -6.38 7.74
C PRO A 13 3.97 -6.06 6.85
N LEU A 14 3.35 -4.89 7.06
CA LEU A 14 2.21 -4.42 6.25
C LEU A 14 2.56 -4.33 4.77
N MET A 15 3.71 -3.73 4.43
CA MET A 15 4.18 -3.65 3.05
C MET A 15 4.40 -5.03 2.42
N ILE A 16 4.98 -5.96 3.18
CA ILE A 16 5.23 -7.32 2.70
C ILE A 16 3.90 -8.02 2.42
N THR A 17 2.91 -7.90 3.30
CA THR A 17 1.58 -8.50 3.11
C THR A 17 0.80 -7.84 1.97
N CYS A 18 0.89 -6.52 1.81
CA CYS A 18 0.33 -5.81 0.66
C CYS A 18 0.96 -6.28 -0.64
N ARG A 19 2.27 -6.54 -0.67
CA ARG A 19 2.94 -7.07 -1.87
C ARG A 19 2.45 -8.47 -2.24
N LYS A 20 2.26 -9.32 -1.24
CA LYS A 20 1.89 -10.74 -1.39
C LYS A 20 0.39 -10.96 -1.61
N GLY A 21 -0.46 -9.97 -1.34
CA GLY A 21 -1.91 -10.10 -1.51
C GLY A 21 -2.60 -10.76 -0.31
N HIS A 22 -1.97 -10.78 0.87
CA HIS A 22 -2.52 -11.45 2.06
C HIS A 22 -3.52 -10.54 2.78
N GLU A 23 -4.72 -10.40 2.24
CA GLU A 23 -5.76 -9.47 2.71
C GLU A 23 -6.07 -9.63 4.21
N ASN A 24 -6.27 -10.85 4.70
CA ASN A 24 -6.59 -11.09 6.12
C ASN A 24 -5.48 -10.60 7.06
N ILE A 25 -4.21 -10.70 6.64
CA ILE A 25 -3.08 -10.25 7.44
C ILE A 25 -2.97 -8.72 7.39
N VAL A 26 -3.25 -8.11 6.24
CA VAL A 26 -3.32 -6.64 6.12
C VAL A 26 -4.33 -6.07 7.13
N ARG A 27 -5.52 -6.67 7.20
CA ARG A 27 -6.57 -6.24 8.14
C ARG A 27 -6.10 -6.34 9.60
N CYS A 28 -5.58 -7.51 9.98
CA CYS A 28 -5.06 -7.76 11.33
C CYS A 28 -3.94 -6.76 11.70
N LEU A 29 -3.01 -6.48 10.80
CA LEU A 29 -1.91 -5.53 11.06
C LEU A 29 -2.43 -4.11 11.29
N ILE A 30 -3.42 -3.66 10.51
CA ILE A 30 -4.02 -2.32 10.66
C ILE A 30 -4.81 -2.22 11.98
N GLU A 31 -5.56 -3.26 12.36
CA GLU A 31 -6.23 -3.34 13.67
C GLU A 31 -5.23 -3.25 14.83
N HIS A 32 -4.01 -3.78 14.64
CA HIS A 32 -2.90 -3.67 15.58
C HIS A 32 -2.04 -2.41 15.40
N ARG A 33 -2.58 -1.37 14.74
CA ARG A 33 -1.95 -0.05 14.57
C ARG A 33 -0.64 -0.06 13.76
N ALA A 34 -0.56 -0.90 12.73
CA ALA A 34 0.50 -0.77 11.73
C ALA A 34 0.44 0.60 11.04
N ASP A 35 1.60 1.21 10.80
CA ASP A 35 1.70 2.50 10.10
C ASP A 35 1.43 2.29 8.61
N VAL A 36 0.25 2.75 8.18
CA VAL A 36 -0.26 2.62 6.80
C VAL A 36 0.43 3.59 5.84
N ASN A 37 1.07 4.65 6.33
CA ASN A 37 1.65 5.72 5.51
C ASN A 37 3.18 5.76 5.54
N LYS A 38 3.84 4.95 6.38
CA LYS A 38 5.30 4.85 6.40
C LYS A 38 5.84 4.48 5.01
N PRO A 39 6.80 5.22 4.43
CA PRO A 39 7.49 4.81 3.22
C PRO A 39 8.68 3.90 3.52
N ASN A 40 9.02 3.01 2.58
CA ASN A 40 10.28 2.25 2.60
C ASN A 40 11.44 3.08 2.03
N ASN A 41 12.62 2.46 1.88
CA ASN A 41 13.82 3.15 1.38
C ASN A 41 13.69 3.66 -0.07
N HIS A 42 12.68 3.20 -0.82
CA HIS A 42 12.36 3.66 -2.17
C HIS A 42 11.26 4.73 -2.22
N GLY A 43 10.74 5.14 -1.06
CA GLY A 43 9.58 6.02 -0.97
C GLY A 43 8.24 5.32 -1.22
N ASP A 44 8.22 3.99 -1.39
CA ASP A 44 6.98 3.25 -1.58
C ASP A 44 6.24 3.11 -0.25
N THR A 45 4.97 3.52 -0.20
CA THR A 45 4.04 3.22 0.89
C THR A 45 3.35 1.87 0.68
N PRO A 46 2.69 1.28 1.71
CA PRO A 46 1.83 0.11 1.53
C PRO A 46 0.82 0.26 0.38
N LEU A 47 0.23 1.45 0.21
CA LEU A 47 -0.73 1.73 -0.85
C LEU A 47 -0.08 1.71 -2.24
N ILE A 48 1.11 2.31 -2.41
CA ILE A 48 1.87 2.22 -3.67
C ILE A 48 2.16 0.76 -4.02
N ILE A 49 2.56 -0.05 -3.04
CA ILE A 49 2.85 -1.47 -3.24
C ILE A 49 1.58 -2.23 -3.67
N ALA A 50 0.45 -2.02 -2.99
CA ALA A 50 -0.81 -2.68 -3.33
C ALA A 50 -1.29 -2.32 -4.74
N CYS A 51 -1.22 -1.03 -5.13
CA CYS A 51 -1.57 -0.56 -6.47
C CYS A 51 -0.65 -1.14 -7.54
N ARG A 52 0.67 -1.14 -7.29
CA ARG A 52 1.66 -1.74 -8.20
C ARG A 52 1.45 -3.25 -8.42
N LYS A 53 0.81 -3.94 -7.47
CA LYS A 53 0.55 -5.37 -7.53
C LYS A 53 -0.88 -5.76 -7.91
N GLY A 54 -1.79 -4.79 -8.06
CA GLY A 54 -3.15 -5.05 -8.54
C GLY A 54 -4.11 -5.60 -7.49
N HIS A 55 -3.79 -5.49 -6.20
CA HIS A 55 -4.61 -6.07 -5.13
C HIS A 55 -5.77 -5.15 -4.74
N VAL A 56 -6.84 -5.18 -5.54
CA VAL A 56 -8.01 -4.27 -5.42
C VAL A 56 -8.57 -4.19 -4.00
N ASN A 57 -8.82 -5.33 -3.36
CA ASN A 57 -9.41 -5.34 -2.01
C ASN A 57 -8.48 -4.71 -0.96
N ILE A 58 -7.17 -4.95 -1.09
CA ILE A 58 -6.16 -4.36 -0.20
C ILE A 58 -6.09 -2.85 -0.43
N VAL A 59 -6.14 -2.38 -1.68
CA VAL A 59 -6.18 -0.94 -1.99
C VAL A 59 -7.38 -0.28 -1.30
N ARG A 60 -8.59 -0.83 -1.48
CA ARG A 60 -9.80 -0.31 -0.86
C ARG A 60 -9.69 -0.29 0.66
N PHE A 61 -9.23 -1.39 1.26
CA PHE A 61 -9.10 -1.47 2.71
C PHE A 61 -8.09 -0.46 3.27
N LEU A 62 -6.92 -0.30 2.61
CA LEU A 62 -5.91 0.68 3.02
C LEU A 62 -6.45 2.11 2.99
N VAL A 63 -7.26 2.45 1.99
CA VAL A 63 -7.85 3.79 1.85
C VAL A 63 -9.03 3.97 2.81
N ASP A 64 -10.05 3.12 2.73
CA ASP A 64 -11.32 3.28 3.46
C ASP A 64 -11.18 3.08 4.97
N LYS A 65 -10.28 2.17 5.39
CA LYS A 65 -10.13 1.76 6.80
C LYS A 65 -8.76 2.08 7.37
N GLY A 66 -7.72 2.03 6.54
CA GLY A 66 -6.34 2.31 6.96
C GLY A 66 -5.96 3.78 6.96
N GLY A 67 -6.74 4.66 6.32
CA GLY A 67 -6.39 6.09 6.20
C GLY A 67 -5.13 6.32 5.35
N ALA A 68 -4.91 5.49 4.32
CA ALA A 68 -3.80 5.65 3.41
C ALA A 68 -3.91 6.94 2.59
N ASN A 69 -2.84 7.72 2.52
CA ASN A 69 -2.76 8.90 1.67
C ASN A 69 -2.60 8.49 0.21
N ILE A 70 -3.61 8.78 -0.62
CA ILE A 70 -3.64 8.43 -2.05
C ILE A 70 -2.72 9.30 -2.92
N ASN A 71 -2.33 10.48 -2.44
CA ASN A 71 -1.57 11.48 -3.19
C ASN A 71 -0.05 11.42 -2.95
N VAL A 72 0.43 10.37 -2.28
CA VAL A 72 1.86 10.16 -2.06
C VAL A 72 2.62 9.93 -3.36
N LYS A 73 3.90 10.29 -3.36
CA LYS A 73 4.85 10.01 -4.44
C LYS A 73 6.06 9.29 -3.86
N ASN A 74 6.49 8.22 -4.52
CA ASN A 74 7.77 7.58 -4.17
C ASN A 74 8.97 8.36 -4.72
N ASN A 75 10.19 7.86 -4.50
CA ASN A 75 11.42 8.53 -4.92
C ASN A 75 11.56 8.64 -6.46
N LEU A 76 10.76 7.90 -7.22
CA LEU A 76 10.69 7.98 -8.69
C LEU A 76 9.59 8.96 -9.17
N GLY A 77 8.87 9.60 -8.25
CA GLY A 77 7.75 10.49 -8.56
C GLY A 77 6.44 9.76 -8.91
N TYR A 78 6.36 8.45 -8.70
CA TYR A 78 5.16 7.66 -9.02
C TYR A 78 4.16 7.71 -7.87
N THR A 79 2.91 8.01 -8.20
CA THR A 79 1.76 7.90 -7.29
C THR A 79 1.14 6.49 -7.34
N PRO A 80 0.32 6.11 -6.35
CA PRO A 80 -0.51 4.90 -6.42
C PRO A 80 -1.30 4.78 -7.73
N LEU A 81 -1.98 5.86 -8.13
CA LEU A 81 -2.74 5.93 -9.38
C LEU A 81 -1.85 5.74 -10.62
N LYS A 82 -0.66 6.36 -10.67
CA LYS A 82 0.26 6.22 -11.81
C LYS A 82 0.70 4.77 -12.01
N TYR A 83 0.92 4.01 -10.94
CA TYR A 83 1.22 2.58 -11.04
C TYR A 83 0.02 1.78 -11.56
N ALA A 84 -1.18 2.05 -11.06
CA ALA A 84 -2.39 1.37 -11.52
C ALA A 84 -2.63 1.60 -13.02
N ILE A 85 -2.45 2.84 -13.49
CA ILE A 85 -2.54 3.21 -14.92
C ILE A 85 -1.50 2.46 -15.75
N HIS A 86 -0.22 2.51 -15.37
CA HIS A 86 0.84 1.83 -16.13
C HIS A 86 0.67 0.30 -16.21
N LYS A 87 -0.09 -0.29 -15.29
CA LYS A 87 -0.38 -1.73 -15.25
C LYS A 87 -1.74 -2.11 -15.82
N GLY A 88 -2.60 -1.15 -16.16
CA GLY A 88 -3.95 -1.41 -16.67
C GLY A 88 -4.88 -2.03 -15.62
N TYR A 89 -4.75 -1.63 -14.36
CA TYR A 89 -5.63 -2.13 -13.29
C TYR A 89 -6.89 -1.29 -13.16
N ASP A 90 -7.81 -1.41 -14.14
CA ASP A 90 -9.00 -0.56 -14.30
C ASP A 90 -9.80 -0.40 -13.00
N LYS A 91 -10.05 -1.50 -12.27
CA LYS A 91 -10.78 -1.44 -10.98
C LYS A 91 -10.10 -0.57 -9.91
N ILE A 92 -8.77 -0.48 -9.91
CA ILE A 92 -8.00 0.39 -9.01
C ILE A 92 -7.98 1.82 -9.55
N ILE A 93 -7.82 1.95 -10.87
CA ILE A 93 -7.82 3.24 -11.55
C ILE A 93 -9.14 3.96 -11.27
N ASP A 94 -10.28 3.29 -11.46
CA ASP A 94 -11.60 3.87 -11.25
C ASP A 94 -11.80 4.24 -9.77
N TYR A 95 -11.35 3.40 -8.86
CA TYR A 95 -11.45 3.66 -7.43
C TYR A 95 -10.58 4.83 -6.93
N LEU A 96 -9.41 5.06 -7.52
CA LEU A 96 -8.47 6.11 -7.09
C LEU A 96 -8.56 7.41 -7.90
N LYS A 97 -9.47 7.49 -8.89
CA LYS A 97 -9.74 8.70 -9.68
C LYS A 97 -10.75 9.64 -9.01
N GLU A 98 -11.51 9.13 -8.05
CA GLU A 98 -12.44 9.90 -7.18
C GLU A 98 -11.67 10.68 -6.11
#